data_AF-A0A948MCR8-F1
#
_entry.id   AF-A0A948MCR8-F1
#
_cell.length_a   1.000
_cell.length_b   1.000
_cell.length_c   1.000
_cell.angle_alpha   90.00
_cell.angle_beta   90.00
_cell.angle_gamma   90.00
#
_symmetry.space_group_name_H-M   'P 1'
#
loop_
_entity.id
_entity.type
_entity.pdbx_description
1 polymer ?
#
loop_
_entity_poly.entity_id
_entity_poly.type
_entity_poly.pdbx_seq_one_letter_code
_entity_poly.pdbx_strand_id
1 'polypeptide(L)'
;MPENYFIQRALFLAKKGEGFVSPNPLVGAVIVKGKRIIAEGYHKKSGFPHAEIEAIRKAKLKDLKGSTVYINLEPCCHFGKTPPCLDELLKRKFKKVVIAVKDPNPKVNGKSIAKLKKAGIQVSLGLGQKQAVKLNEVFFKNIKQALPFVVVKVAQSLDGKTVTASGQSQWITNEKSRRRAKILRDKYDAVLVGVNTVVKDNPGLKGLKRIPFKVVIDPDLRIPQKAFIVNHHPEKLIIVTALSSKPKARKIPKAVRLVYLKKDKSGKLSVRAILKALYKCGIMSVFVEGGAETIGRFVDAKAVDKVFLFIAPKIIGGKTALTSIGAEGIAFLNKALVLNDIEIERIKDDILISGYPK
;
A
#
# COMPACT_ATOMS: atom_id res chain seq x y z
N MET A 1 -9.09 -3.39 32.65
CA MET A 1 -8.84 -2.75 31.34
C MET A 1 -10.07 -3.00 30.46
N PRO A 2 -10.57 -1.97 29.74
CA PRO A 2 -11.74 -2.11 28.86
C PRO A 2 -11.41 -2.88 27.58
N GLU A 3 -12.41 -3.50 26.94
CA GLU A 3 -12.22 -4.26 25.68
C GLU A 3 -11.56 -3.42 24.57
N ASN A 4 -11.89 -2.12 24.50
CA ASN A 4 -11.31 -1.21 23.52
C ASN A 4 -9.78 -1.13 23.63
N TYR A 5 -9.22 -1.19 24.85
CA TYR A 5 -7.77 -1.17 25.03
C TYR A 5 -7.09 -2.35 24.32
N PHE A 6 -7.66 -3.56 24.42
CA PHE A 6 -7.09 -4.76 23.84
C PHE A 6 -7.18 -4.78 22.31
N ILE A 7 -8.28 -4.26 21.73
CA ILE A 7 -8.36 -4.18 20.27
C ILE A 7 -7.42 -3.12 19.69
N GLN A 8 -7.25 -1.98 20.38
CA GLN A 8 -6.27 -0.96 19.97
C GLN A 8 -4.85 -1.52 20.07
N ARG A 9 -4.58 -2.36 21.08
CA ARG A 9 -3.30 -3.08 21.18
C ARG A 9 -3.10 -4.07 20.02
N ALA A 10 -4.12 -4.82 19.63
CA ALA A 10 -4.06 -5.70 18.46
C ALA A 10 -3.77 -4.93 17.16
N LEU A 11 -4.43 -3.79 16.95
CA LEU A 11 -4.17 -2.89 15.81
C LEU A 11 -2.74 -2.32 15.83
N PHE A 12 -2.24 -1.92 16.99
CA PHE A 12 -0.87 -1.46 17.16
C PHE A 12 0.16 -2.55 16.82
N LEU A 13 -0.09 -3.79 17.26
CA LEU A 13 0.75 -4.94 16.94
C LEU A 13 0.73 -5.26 15.45
N ALA A 14 -0.45 -5.24 14.82
CA ALA A 14 -0.62 -5.49 13.39
C ALA A 14 0.23 -4.53 12.54
N LYS A 15 0.27 -3.24 12.91
CA LYS A 15 1.06 -2.21 12.21
C LYS A 15 2.56 -2.50 12.16
N LYS A 16 3.10 -3.35 13.06
CA LYS A 16 4.51 -3.75 13.05
C LYS A 16 4.89 -4.62 11.83
N GLY A 17 3.92 -5.22 11.14
CA GLY A 17 4.14 -5.97 9.90
C GLY A 17 4.16 -5.12 8.62
N GLU A 18 3.96 -3.81 8.73
CA GLU A 18 3.83 -2.89 7.58
C GLU A 18 5.06 -2.97 6.68
N GLY A 19 4.85 -3.18 5.38
CA GLY A 19 5.91 -3.35 4.39
C GLY A 19 6.48 -4.77 4.24
N PHE A 20 6.09 -5.74 5.08
CA PHE A 20 6.65 -7.10 5.05
C PHE A 20 5.62 -8.21 4.82
N VAL A 21 4.34 -7.91 5.04
CA VAL A 21 3.27 -8.93 4.97
C VAL A 21 2.65 -9.10 3.59
N SER A 22 2.76 -8.13 2.69
CA SER A 22 2.16 -8.19 1.35
C SER A 22 2.52 -9.52 0.65
N PRO A 23 1.54 -10.23 0.03
CA PRO A 23 0.15 -9.83 -0.21
C PRO A 23 -0.83 -10.09 0.95
N ASN A 24 -0.35 -10.61 2.09
CA ASN A 24 -1.19 -10.90 3.24
C ASN A 24 -1.59 -9.60 4.00
N PRO A 25 -2.70 -9.61 4.75
CA PRO A 25 -3.09 -8.48 5.57
C PRO A 25 -2.20 -8.30 6.81
N LEU A 26 -2.23 -7.08 7.35
CA LEU A 26 -1.71 -6.75 8.68
C LEU A 26 -2.67 -7.29 9.73
N VAL A 27 -2.21 -8.27 10.50
CA VAL A 27 -2.98 -8.88 11.59
C VAL A 27 -2.17 -8.84 12.87
N GLY A 28 -2.84 -8.54 13.98
CA GLY A 28 -2.36 -8.56 15.35
C GLY A 28 -3.39 -9.28 16.22
N ALA A 29 -2.91 -9.97 17.23
CA ALA A 29 -3.72 -10.75 18.15
C ALA A 29 -3.24 -10.56 19.58
N VAL A 30 -4.18 -10.37 20.51
CA VAL A 30 -3.92 -10.23 21.94
C VAL A 30 -4.76 -11.24 22.69
N ILE A 31 -4.14 -12.05 23.54
CA ILE A 31 -4.83 -13.03 24.38
C ILE A 31 -4.88 -12.50 25.81
N VAL A 32 -6.07 -12.52 26.40
CA VAL A 32 -6.38 -11.95 27.73
C VAL A 32 -7.04 -13.00 28.60
N LYS A 33 -6.59 -13.11 29.86
CA LYS A 33 -7.25 -13.91 30.91
C LYS A 33 -7.56 -13.01 32.09
N GLY A 34 -8.83 -12.94 32.48
CA GLY A 34 -9.32 -11.92 33.42
C GLY A 34 -9.09 -10.50 32.85
N LYS A 35 -8.26 -9.70 33.53
CA LYS A 35 -7.88 -8.33 33.10
C LYS A 35 -6.43 -8.22 32.59
N ARG A 36 -5.71 -9.34 32.46
CA ARG A 36 -4.27 -9.36 32.13
C ARG A 36 -4.03 -9.90 30.71
N ILE A 37 -3.17 -9.22 29.96
CA ILE A 37 -2.63 -9.75 28.71
C ILE A 37 -1.69 -10.89 29.06
N ILE A 38 -1.94 -12.08 28.51
CA ILE A 38 -1.07 -13.25 28.69
C ILE A 38 -0.20 -13.53 27.47
N ALA A 39 -0.59 -13.05 26.28
CA ALA A 39 0.20 -13.21 25.07
C ALA A 39 -0.14 -12.20 23.98
N GLU A 40 0.82 -11.94 23.09
CA GLU A 40 0.70 -11.01 21.97
C GLU A 40 1.40 -11.55 20.71
N GLY A 41 0.70 -11.46 19.58
CA GLY A 41 1.19 -11.88 18.27
C GLY A 41 0.87 -10.87 17.18
N TYR A 42 1.66 -10.89 16.12
CA TYR A 42 1.35 -10.18 14.87
C TYR A 42 1.96 -10.94 13.69
N HIS A 43 1.36 -10.80 12.52
CA HIS A 43 1.89 -11.40 11.30
C HIS A 43 3.13 -10.61 10.86
N LYS A 44 4.30 -11.23 10.95
CA LYS A 44 5.60 -10.54 10.76
C LYS A 44 5.99 -10.37 9.29
N LYS A 45 5.70 -11.37 8.45
CA LYS A 45 6.14 -11.44 7.06
C LYS A 45 5.29 -12.46 6.30
N SER A 46 5.07 -12.25 5.00
CA SER A 46 4.35 -13.24 4.18
C SER A 46 4.98 -14.63 4.28
N GLY A 47 4.16 -15.66 4.45
CA GLY A 47 4.59 -17.05 4.64
C GLY A 47 4.96 -17.43 6.08
N PHE A 48 5.07 -16.47 7.01
CA PHE A 48 5.28 -16.74 8.43
C PHE A 48 3.95 -17.03 9.13
N PRO A 49 3.97 -17.55 10.38
CA PRO A 49 2.75 -17.76 11.15
C PRO A 49 1.89 -16.48 11.25
N HIS A 50 0.58 -16.68 11.30
CA HIS A 50 -0.39 -15.61 11.51
C HIS A 50 -0.36 -15.12 12.96
N ALA A 51 -0.98 -13.97 13.20
CA ALA A 51 -0.95 -13.29 14.49
C ALA A 51 -1.51 -14.15 15.62
N GLU A 52 -2.62 -14.85 15.34
CA GLU A 52 -3.30 -15.75 16.26
C GLU A 52 -2.36 -16.88 16.69
N ILE A 53 -1.68 -17.51 15.73
CA ILE A 53 -0.73 -18.59 15.98
C ILE A 53 0.48 -18.10 16.77
N GLU A 54 1.03 -16.93 16.42
CA GLU A 54 2.12 -16.31 17.18
C GLU A 54 1.71 -16.03 18.63
N ALA A 55 0.50 -15.51 18.86
CA ALA A 55 0.00 -15.23 20.20
C ALA A 55 -0.19 -16.53 21.00
N ILE A 56 -0.82 -17.54 20.40
CA ILE A 56 -1.05 -18.85 21.05
C ILE A 56 0.27 -19.52 21.43
N ARG A 57 1.27 -19.54 20.53
CA ARG A 57 2.59 -20.10 20.81
C ARG A 57 3.30 -19.40 21.96
N LYS A 58 3.15 -18.08 22.08
CA LYS A 58 3.76 -17.29 23.15
C LYS A 58 3.04 -17.35 24.48
N ALA A 59 1.78 -17.78 24.51
CA ALA A 59 1.01 -17.82 25.75
C ALA A 59 1.59 -18.80 26.78
N LYS A 60 2.49 -19.72 26.38
CA LYS A 60 3.19 -20.73 27.20
C LYS A 60 2.28 -21.64 28.05
N LEU A 61 0.98 -21.39 28.09
CA LEU A 61 -0.04 -22.17 28.77
C LEU A 61 -0.60 -23.22 27.79
N LYS A 62 -0.67 -24.47 28.24
CA LYS A 62 -1.27 -25.57 27.45
C LYS A 62 -2.77 -25.34 27.22
N ASP A 63 -3.47 -24.80 28.22
CA ASP A 63 -4.91 -24.51 28.17
C ASP A 63 -5.20 -23.00 28.22
N LEU A 64 -5.96 -22.52 27.24
CA LEU A 64 -6.44 -21.13 27.13
C LEU A 64 -7.93 -21.02 27.44
N LYS A 65 -8.55 -22.08 27.97
CA LYS A 65 -9.94 -22.09 28.46
C LYS A 65 -10.23 -20.90 29.37
N GLY A 66 -11.37 -20.27 29.14
CA GLY A 66 -11.79 -19.07 29.86
C GLY A 66 -11.17 -17.75 29.36
N SER A 67 -10.17 -17.80 28.47
CA SER A 67 -9.51 -16.61 27.92
C SER A 67 -10.31 -15.98 26.78
N THR A 68 -10.04 -14.70 26.52
CA THR A 68 -10.54 -13.95 25.36
C THR A 68 -9.39 -13.62 24.42
N VAL A 69 -9.60 -13.76 23.11
CA VAL A 69 -8.64 -13.30 22.09
C VAL A 69 -9.22 -12.14 21.28
N TYR A 70 -8.43 -11.10 21.07
CA TYR A 70 -8.77 -9.89 20.32
C TYR A 70 -7.96 -9.87 19.03
N ILE A 71 -8.64 -9.77 17.88
CA ILE A 71 -8.04 -9.90 16.55
C ILE A 71 -8.60 -8.79 15.65
N ASN A 72 -7.74 -8.09 14.93
CA ASN A 72 -8.18 -6.99 14.08
C ASN A 72 -8.77 -7.41 12.72
N LEU A 73 -8.77 -8.70 12.37
CA LEU A 73 -9.33 -9.23 11.13
C LEU A 73 -9.90 -10.63 11.41
N GLU A 74 -10.95 -11.02 10.69
CA GLU A 74 -11.52 -12.37 10.81
C GLU A 74 -10.46 -13.45 10.55
N PRO A 75 -10.30 -14.43 11.47
CA PRO A 75 -9.32 -15.49 11.33
C PRO A 75 -9.55 -16.32 10.06
N CYS A 76 -8.49 -16.79 9.41
CA CYS A 76 -8.63 -17.63 8.23
C CYS A 76 -9.24 -19.00 8.56
N CYS A 77 -10.13 -19.48 7.68
CA CYS A 77 -10.78 -20.81 7.76
C CYS A 77 -10.54 -21.70 6.54
N HIS A 78 -9.55 -21.37 5.71
CA HIS A 78 -9.17 -22.15 4.54
C HIS A 78 -7.66 -22.44 4.58
N PHE A 79 -7.26 -23.56 3.97
CA PHE A 79 -5.85 -23.89 3.79
C PHE A 79 -5.22 -22.95 2.76
N GLY A 80 -4.10 -22.32 3.14
CA GLY A 80 -3.24 -21.52 2.28
C GLY A 80 -1.81 -22.05 2.33
N LYS A 81 -0.83 -21.14 2.48
CA LYS A 81 0.57 -21.52 2.77
C LYS A 81 0.76 -22.11 4.17
N THR A 82 -0.17 -21.83 5.07
CA THR A 82 -0.20 -22.29 6.46
C THR A 82 -1.58 -22.88 6.77
N PRO A 83 -1.70 -23.78 7.77
CA PRO A 83 -2.99 -24.25 8.27
C PRO A 83 -3.89 -23.10 8.76
N PRO A 84 -5.22 -23.26 8.70
CA PRO A 84 -6.15 -22.21 9.11
C PRO A 84 -6.07 -21.92 10.61
N CYS A 85 -6.12 -20.63 10.97
CA CYS A 85 -6.07 -20.18 12.36
C CYS A 85 -7.29 -20.62 13.16
N LEU A 86 -8.43 -20.76 12.47
CA LEU A 86 -9.68 -21.21 13.06
C LEU A 86 -9.53 -22.55 13.80
N ASP A 87 -8.81 -23.51 13.23
CA ASP A 87 -8.68 -24.84 13.82
C ASP A 87 -7.97 -24.77 15.17
N GLU A 88 -6.93 -23.93 15.28
CA GLU A 88 -6.21 -23.73 16.53
C GLU A 88 -7.06 -22.97 17.55
N LEU A 89 -7.86 -21.99 17.12
CA LEU A 89 -8.81 -21.30 18.01
C LEU A 89 -9.85 -22.25 18.60
N LEU A 90 -10.38 -23.18 17.79
CA LEU A 90 -11.32 -24.20 18.23
C LEU A 90 -10.67 -25.18 19.22
N LYS A 91 -9.46 -25.66 18.93
CA LYS A 91 -8.71 -26.57 19.80
C LYS A 91 -8.42 -25.98 21.18
N ARG A 92 -8.12 -24.68 21.26
CA ARG A 92 -7.73 -24.00 22.50
C ARG A 92 -8.89 -23.57 23.40
N LYS A 93 -10.15 -23.82 22.98
CA LYS A 93 -11.38 -23.63 23.78
C LYS A 93 -11.49 -22.23 24.43
N PHE A 94 -11.17 -21.18 23.67
CA PHE A 94 -11.38 -19.79 24.12
C PHE A 94 -12.83 -19.57 24.57
N LYS A 95 -13.03 -18.75 25.61
CA LYS A 95 -14.38 -18.34 26.03
C LYS A 95 -14.99 -17.37 25.02
N LYS A 96 -14.19 -16.43 24.54
CA LYS A 96 -14.63 -15.34 23.66
C LYS A 96 -13.57 -14.98 22.61
N VAL A 97 -14.02 -14.66 21.42
CA VAL A 97 -13.22 -14.14 20.31
C VAL A 97 -13.80 -12.79 19.90
N VAL A 98 -13.00 -11.73 19.97
CA VAL A 98 -13.37 -10.37 19.55
C VAL A 98 -12.68 -10.07 18.23
N ILE A 99 -13.47 -9.76 17.20
CA ILE A 99 -13.00 -9.53 15.83
C ILE A 99 -13.36 -8.11 15.43
N ALA A 100 -12.39 -7.33 14.95
CA ALA A 100 -12.68 -5.95 14.54
C ALA A 100 -13.48 -5.87 13.24
N VAL A 101 -13.11 -6.65 12.22
CA VAL A 101 -13.75 -6.61 10.90
C VAL A 101 -13.74 -7.99 10.25
N LYS A 102 -14.79 -8.28 9.45
CA LYS A 102 -14.87 -9.48 8.62
C LYS A 102 -13.81 -9.47 7.51
N ASP A 103 -13.38 -10.65 7.10
CA ASP A 103 -12.51 -10.77 5.93
C ASP A 103 -13.34 -10.49 4.65
N PRO A 104 -12.89 -9.60 3.74
CA PRO A 104 -13.59 -9.32 2.48
C PRO A 104 -13.58 -10.50 1.51
N ASN A 105 -12.72 -11.50 1.72
CA ASN A 105 -12.59 -12.67 0.86
C ASN A 105 -13.83 -13.56 0.98
N PRO A 106 -14.56 -13.85 -0.11
CA PRO A 106 -15.74 -14.74 -0.09
C PRO A 106 -15.46 -16.15 0.47
N LYS A 107 -14.19 -16.59 0.44
CA LYS A 107 -13.78 -17.87 1.03
C LYS A 107 -13.76 -17.85 2.57
N VAL A 108 -13.74 -16.66 3.19
CA VAL A 108 -13.66 -16.48 4.66
C VAL A 108 -14.86 -15.72 5.21
N ASN A 109 -15.31 -14.66 4.55
CA ASN A 109 -16.34 -13.71 4.99
C ASN A 109 -17.47 -14.32 5.83
N GLY A 110 -17.35 -14.22 7.16
CA GLY A 110 -18.32 -14.70 8.15
C GLY A 110 -18.31 -16.21 8.44
N LYS A 111 -17.61 -17.03 7.64
CA LYS A 111 -17.55 -18.48 7.80
C LYS A 111 -16.79 -18.88 9.06
N SER A 112 -15.71 -18.18 9.38
CA SER A 112 -14.95 -18.42 10.61
C SER A 112 -15.78 -18.07 11.84
N ILE A 113 -16.47 -16.93 11.78
CA ILE A 113 -17.38 -16.47 12.83
C ILE A 113 -18.49 -17.49 13.08
N ALA A 114 -19.12 -18.01 12.03
CA ALA A 114 -20.18 -19.01 12.15
C ALA A 114 -19.68 -20.31 12.80
N LYS A 115 -18.50 -20.80 12.39
CA LYS A 115 -17.89 -22.01 12.96
C LYS A 115 -17.52 -21.85 14.45
N LEU A 116 -16.97 -20.69 14.84
CA LEU A 116 -16.68 -20.38 16.25
C LEU A 116 -17.96 -20.40 17.10
N LYS A 117 -19.03 -19.75 16.63
CA LYS A 117 -20.33 -19.75 17.32
C LYS A 117 -20.92 -21.15 17.46
N LYS A 118 -20.86 -21.97 16.40
CA LYS A 118 -21.35 -23.36 16.43
C LYS A 118 -20.61 -24.23 17.44
N ALA A 119 -19.33 -23.93 17.71
CA ALA A 119 -18.53 -24.60 18.72
C ALA A 119 -18.74 -24.05 20.15
N GLY A 120 -19.72 -23.17 20.36
CA GLY A 120 -20.05 -22.60 21.67
C GLY A 120 -19.14 -21.44 22.12
N ILE A 121 -18.28 -20.92 21.24
CA ILE A 121 -17.40 -19.78 21.55
C ILE A 121 -18.16 -18.48 21.35
N GLN A 122 -18.13 -17.59 22.34
CA GLN A 122 -18.74 -16.26 22.21
C GLN A 122 -17.97 -15.42 21.18
N VAL A 123 -18.66 -14.78 20.24
CA VAL A 123 -18.02 -13.93 19.22
C VAL A 123 -18.61 -12.53 19.25
N SER A 124 -17.76 -11.52 19.42
CA SER A 124 -18.10 -10.11 19.24
C SER A 124 -17.43 -9.56 17.99
N LEU A 125 -18.18 -8.80 17.19
CA LEU A 125 -17.72 -8.22 15.92
C LEU A 125 -17.88 -6.70 15.95
N GLY A 126 -16.93 -5.97 15.35
CA GLY A 126 -17.10 -4.55 15.01
C GLY A 126 -16.31 -3.57 15.91
N LEU A 127 -15.74 -4.04 17.01
CA LEU A 127 -14.93 -3.19 17.89
C LEU A 127 -13.65 -2.76 17.15
N GLY A 128 -13.42 -1.46 16.96
CA GLY A 128 -12.28 -0.95 16.21
C GLY A 128 -12.34 -1.16 14.68
N GLN A 129 -13.54 -1.43 14.14
CA GLN A 129 -13.74 -1.75 12.71
C GLN A 129 -13.17 -0.69 11.77
N LYS A 130 -13.44 0.60 12.00
CA LYS A 130 -12.97 1.69 11.12
C LYS A 130 -11.45 1.70 11.01
N GLN A 131 -10.75 1.55 12.14
CA GLN A 131 -9.29 1.48 12.20
C GLN A 131 -8.75 0.22 11.53
N ALA A 132 -9.41 -0.93 11.71
CA ALA A 132 -9.02 -2.18 11.09
C ALA A 132 -9.15 -2.15 9.56
N VAL A 133 -10.22 -1.55 9.04
CA VAL A 133 -10.42 -1.34 7.60
C VAL A 133 -9.34 -0.42 7.03
N LYS A 134 -9.08 0.74 7.67
CA LYS A 134 -8.04 1.68 7.24
C LYS A 134 -6.65 1.05 7.28
N LEU A 135 -6.34 0.26 8.31
CA LEU A 135 -5.05 -0.45 8.43
C LEU A 135 -4.81 -1.41 7.26
N ASN A 136 -5.87 -2.07 6.78
CA ASN A 136 -5.80 -3.08 5.72
C ASN A 136 -6.36 -2.58 4.37
N GLU A 137 -6.40 -1.27 4.14
CA GLU A 137 -7.02 -0.65 2.96
C GLU A 137 -6.56 -1.28 1.63
N VAL A 138 -5.27 -1.57 1.54
CA VAL A 138 -4.65 -2.25 0.39
C VAL A 138 -5.29 -3.62 0.16
N PHE A 139 -5.27 -4.47 1.19
CA PHE A 139 -5.83 -5.82 1.15
C PHE A 139 -7.32 -5.81 0.79
N PHE A 140 -8.11 -4.92 1.40
CA PHE A 140 -9.53 -4.78 1.10
C PHE A 140 -9.78 -4.41 -0.36
N LYS A 141 -9.04 -3.46 -0.93
CA LYS A 141 -9.16 -3.12 -2.35
C LYS A 141 -8.76 -4.29 -3.23
N ASN A 142 -7.63 -4.93 -2.95
CA ASN A 142 -7.11 -6.02 -3.79
C ASN A 142 -8.10 -7.18 -3.90
N ILE A 143 -8.68 -7.61 -2.79
CA ILE A 143 -9.66 -8.71 -2.78
C ILE A 143 -10.94 -8.34 -3.53
N LYS A 144 -11.40 -7.09 -3.40
CA LYS A 144 -12.66 -6.64 -4.05
C LYS A 144 -12.50 -6.38 -5.55
N GLN A 145 -11.37 -5.83 -5.97
CA GLN A 145 -11.22 -5.27 -7.31
C GLN A 145 -10.18 -5.99 -8.17
N ALA A 146 -9.35 -6.85 -7.60
CA ALA A 146 -8.21 -7.48 -8.27
C ALA A 146 -7.30 -6.44 -8.98
N LEU A 147 -7.07 -5.30 -8.30
CA LEU A 147 -6.22 -4.21 -8.74
C LEU A 147 -5.31 -3.76 -7.59
N PRO A 148 -4.12 -3.22 -7.88
CA PRO A 148 -3.26 -2.65 -6.87
C PRO A 148 -3.91 -1.41 -6.24
N PHE A 149 -3.62 -1.18 -4.96
CA PHE A 149 -3.93 0.08 -4.29
C PHE A 149 -2.95 1.16 -4.75
N VAL A 150 -3.46 2.28 -5.22
CA VAL A 150 -2.73 3.36 -5.87
C VAL A 150 -2.66 4.54 -4.93
N VAL A 151 -1.43 4.89 -4.58
CA VAL A 151 -1.12 6.09 -3.83
C VAL A 151 -0.40 7.06 -4.74
N VAL A 152 -0.88 8.29 -4.80
CA VAL A 152 -0.17 9.39 -5.46
C VAL A 152 0.55 10.20 -4.41
N LYS A 153 1.85 10.43 -4.64
CA LYS A 153 2.64 11.39 -3.86
C LYS A 153 3.07 12.56 -4.74
N VAL A 154 2.79 13.76 -4.25
CA VAL A 154 3.21 15.03 -4.84
C VAL A 154 4.10 15.77 -3.86
N ALA A 155 5.15 16.43 -4.35
CA ALA A 155 5.89 17.43 -3.60
C ALA A 155 5.94 18.71 -4.43
N GLN A 156 5.44 19.81 -3.87
CA GLN A 156 5.23 21.06 -4.58
C GLN A 156 5.58 22.28 -3.73
N SER A 157 5.72 23.42 -4.40
CA SER A 157 5.66 24.74 -3.79
C SER A 157 4.23 25.07 -3.34
N LEU A 158 4.07 26.17 -2.60
CA LEU A 158 2.79 26.65 -2.11
C LEU A 158 1.81 26.97 -3.26
N ASP A 159 2.33 27.47 -4.38
CA ASP A 159 1.59 27.79 -5.60
C ASP A 159 1.50 26.61 -6.59
N GLY A 160 1.79 25.38 -6.15
CA GLY A 160 1.50 24.16 -6.90
C GLY A 160 2.50 23.79 -8.00
N LYS A 161 3.75 24.28 -7.91
CA LYS A 161 4.81 23.98 -8.87
C LYS A 161 5.75 22.88 -8.37
N THR A 162 6.21 22.04 -9.29
CA THR A 162 7.15 20.93 -9.04
C THR A 162 8.52 21.14 -9.64
N VAL A 163 8.65 22.08 -10.57
CA VAL A 163 9.89 22.43 -11.27
C VAL A 163 9.86 23.92 -11.61
N THR A 164 10.98 24.62 -11.50
CA THR A 164 11.12 26.00 -11.98
C THR A 164 11.03 26.09 -13.52
N ALA A 165 10.90 27.30 -14.06
CA ALA A 165 10.92 27.54 -15.51
C ALA A 165 12.23 27.07 -16.19
N SER A 166 13.35 27.08 -15.46
CA SER A 166 14.66 26.60 -15.93
C SER A 166 14.87 25.09 -15.76
N GLY A 167 13.89 24.35 -15.22
CA GLY A 167 13.99 22.90 -15.04
C GLY A 167 14.54 22.44 -13.70
N GLN A 168 14.77 23.32 -12.73
CA GLN A 168 15.26 22.95 -11.40
C GLN A 168 14.14 22.42 -10.51
N SER A 169 14.34 21.25 -9.91
CA SER A 169 13.34 20.56 -9.07
C SER A 169 13.89 20.13 -7.69
N GLN A 170 15.21 20.20 -7.51
CA GLN A 170 15.90 19.84 -6.27
C GLN A 170 16.37 21.11 -5.55
N TRP A 171 16.03 21.37 -4.28
CA TRP A 171 15.07 20.69 -3.40
C TRP A 171 13.93 21.63 -3.03
N ILE A 172 12.71 21.36 -3.54
CA ILE A 172 11.51 22.14 -3.18
C ILE A 172 11.15 21.92 -1.70
N THR A 173 10.81 20.68 -1.33
CA THR A 173 10.47 20.27 0.04
C THR A 173 11.71 20.03 0.91
N ASN A 174 11.59 20.24 2.21
CA ASN A 174 12.67 20.07 3.18
C ASN A 174 13.10 18.60 3.37
N GLU A 175 14.25 18.40 4.03
CA GLU A 175 14.83 17.07 4.22
C GLU A 175 13.94 16.13 5.04
N LYS A 176 13.26 16.62 6.07
CA LYS A 176 12.35 15.82 6.90
C LYS A 176 11.17 15.31 6.06
N SER A 177 10.63 16.13 5.17
CA SER A 177 9.60 15.72 4.19
C SER A 177 10.12 14.65 3.24
N ARG A 178 11.35 14.78 2.72
CA ARG A 178 11.97 13.76 1.87
C ARG A 178 12.19 12.44 2.62
N ARG A 179 12.59 12.51 3.90
CA ARG A 179 12.69 11.33 4.77
C ARG A 179 11.33 10.69 5.02
N ARG A 180 10.28 11.49 5.25
CA ARG A 180 8.90 11.02 5.39
C ARG A 180 8.42 10.29 4.13
N ALA A 181 8.70 10.82 2.94
CA ALA A 181 8.39 10.15 1.67
C ALA A 181 9.12 8.79 1.54
N LYS A 182 10.39 8.69 1.95
CA LYS A 182 11.12 7.40 1.99
C LYS A 182 10.46 6.39 2.94
N ILE A 183 9.97 6.83 4.10
CA ILE A 183 9.22 5.96 5.02
C ILE A 183 7.90 5.51 4.39
N LEU A 184 7.21 6.38 3.64
CA LEU A 184 5.99 5.98 2.92
C LEU A 184 6.28 4.91 1.86
N ARG A 185 7.40 5.01 1.13
CA ARG A 185 7.82 3.97 0.18
C ARG A 185 8.02 2.60 0.81
N ASP A 186 8.40 2.53 2.09
CA ASP A 186 8.56 1.24 2.78
C ASP A 186 7.21 0.50 2.97
N LYS A 187 6.08 1.22 2.92
CA LYS A 187 4.75 0.65 3.15
C LYS A 187 4.17 -0.06 1.94
N TYR A 188 4.54 0.38 0.75
CA TYR A 188 3.95 -0.08 -0.52
C TYR A 188 4.88 -1.05 -1.25
N ASP A 189 4.32 -1.87 -2.14
CA ASP A 189 5.10 -2.91 -2.82
C ASP A 189 6.00 -2.36 -3.91
N ALA A 190 5.52 -1.34 -4.62
CA ALA A 190 6.23 -0.74 -5.73
C ALA A 190 6.20 0.78 -5.67
N VAL A 191 7.27 1.40 -6.15
CA VAL A 191 7.35 2.81 -6.49
C VAL A 191 7.23 2.92 -8.01
N LEU A 192 6.27 3.71 -8.50
CA LEU A 192 5.98 3.86 -9.92
C LEU A 192 6.34 5.27 -10.39
N VAL A 193 7.10 5.34 -11.48
CA VAL A 193 7.49 6.59 -12.16
C VAL A 193 7.26 6.47 -13.67
N GLY A 194 7.14 7.61 -14.35
CA GLY A 194 7.32 7.66 -15.81
C GLY A 194 8.81 7.64 -16.20
N VAL A 195 9.13 7.15 -17.40
CA VAL A 195 10.53 7.10 -17.87
C VAL A 195 11.23 8.46 -17.87
N ASN A 196 10.51 9.57 -18.08
CA ASN A 196 11.10 10.90 -18.07
C ASN A 196 11.73 11.26 -16.71
N THR A 197 11.14 10.79 -15.60
CA THR A 197 11.74 10.95 -14.26
C THR A 197 13.05 10.17 -14.15
N VAL A 198 13.11 8.96 -14.72
CA VAL A 198 14.36 8.17 -14.73
C VAL A 198 15.44 8.85 -15.57
N VAL A 199 15.07 9.35 -16.75
CA VAL A 199 16.00 10.02 -17.67
C VAL A 199 16.55 11.32 -17.08
N LYS A 200 15.70 12.13 -16.42
CA LYS A 200 16.10 13.44 -15.89
C LYS A 200 16.80 13.34 -14.54
N ASP A 201 16.28 12.52 -13.62
CA ASP A 201 16.69 12.55 -12.22
C ASP A 201 17.57 11.36 -11.82
N ASN A 202 17.67 10.33 -12.68
CA ASN A 202 18.36 9.06 -12.42
C ASN A 202 18.16 8.51 -10.98
N PRO A 203 16.90 8.40 -10.48
CA PRO A 203 16.64 8.21 -9.07
C PRO A 203 16.83 6.76 -8.63
N GLY A 204 17.22 6.54 -7.38
CA GLY A 204 17.28 5.17 -6.82
C GLY A 204 15.95 4.58 -6.33
N LEU A 205 14.92 5.43 -6.11
CA LEU A 205 13.55 5.05 -5.69
C LEU A 205 13.47 4.10 -4.47
N LYS A 206 14.50 4.10 -3.61
CA LYS A 206 14.53 3.28 -2.38
C LYS A 206 13.65 3.86 -1.28
N GLY A 207 13.14 2.98 -0.42
CA GLY A 207 12.58 3.36 0.88
C GLY A 207 13.67 3.62 1.91
N LEU A 208 13.29 3.78 3.17
CA LEU A 208 14.25 3.99 4.26
C LEU A 208 14.81 2.66 4.77
N LYS A 209 13.96 1.62 4.87
CA LYS A 209 14.31 0.30 5.40
C LYS A 209 14.33 -0.79 4.36
N ARG A 210 13.57 -0.65 3.26
CA ARG A 210 13.48 -1.66 2.21
C ARG A 210 13.69 -1.07 0.82
N ILE A 211 13.94 -1.97 -0.11
CA ILE A 211 13.95 -1.69 -1.54
C ILE A 211 12.62 -2.22 -2.11
N PRO A 212 11.64 -1.34 -2.38
CA PRO A 212 10.42 -1.74 -3.08
C PRO A 212 10.73 -2.12 -4.54
N PHE A 213 9.77 -2.75 -5.22
CA PHE A 213 9.82 -2.85 -6.67
C PHE A 213 9.84 -1.44 -7.28
N LYS A 214 10.50 -1.29 -8.42
CA LYS A 214 10.46 -0.05 -9.21
C LYS A 214 9.67 -0.37 -10.47
N VAL A 215 8.61 0.39 -10.71
CA VAL A 215 7.82 0.29 -11.93
C VAL A 215 8.09 1.52 -12.77
N VAL A 216 8.54 1.31 -14.01
CA VAL A 216 8.76 2.39 -14.97
C VAL A 216 7.76 2.24 -16.10
N ILE A 217 6.94 3.26 -16.32
CA ILE A 217 6.10 3.36 -17.53
C ILE A 217 6.99 3.93 -18.64
N ASP A 218 7.32 3.08 -19.60
CA ASP A 218 8.20 3.40 -20.72
C ASP A 218 7.67 2.76 -22.01
N PRO A 219 6.71 3.39 -22.70
CA PRO A 219 6.07 2.80 -23.87
C PRO A 219 7.06 2.42 -24.99
N ASP A 220 8.17 3.14 -25.11
CA ASP A 220 9.08 3.06 -26.25
C ASP A 220 10.47 2.49 -25.89
N LEU A 221 10.63 1.96 -24.68
CA LEU A 221 11.88 1.44 -24.09
C LEU A 221 13.05 2.43 -24.22
N ARG A 222 12.84 3.66 -23.76
CA ARG A 222 13.82 4.76 -23.73
C ARG A 222 14.70 4.80 -22.48
N ILE A 223 14.41 3.96 -21.48
CA ILE A 223 15.18 3.93 -20.23
C ILE A 223 16.68 3.75 -20.52
N PRO A 224 17.57 4.61 -19.99
CA PRO A 224 19.00 4.47 -20.20
C PRO A 224 19.53 3.18 -19.57
N GLN A 225 20.38 2.43 -20.29
CA GLN A 225 21.03 1.22 -19.73
C GLN A 225 21.90 1.54 -18.51
N LYS A 226 22.48 2.74 -18.46
CA LYS A 226 23.29 3.23 -17.34
C LYS A 226 22.45 3.78 -16.18
N ALA A 227 21.11 3.77 -16.28
CA ALA A 227 20.26 4.27 -15.20
C ALA A 227 20.49 3.48 -13.91
N PHE A 228 20.46 4.18 -12.76
CA PHE A 228 20.79 3.62 -11.46
C PHE A 228 19.95 2.37 -11.16
N ILE A 229 18.64 2.44 -11.37
CA ILE A 229 17.69 1.33 -11.12
C ILE A 229 17.84 0.14 -12.07
N VAL A 230 18.48 0.33 -13.23
CA VAL A 230 18.78 -0.76 -14.16
C VAL A 230 20.02 -1.54 -13.68
N ASN A 231 20.96 -0.86 -13.04
CA ASN A 231 22.21 -1.48 -12.56
C ASN A 231 22.17 -1.86 -11.07
N HIS A 232 21.21 -1.36 -10.30
CA HIS A 232 21.07 -1.61 -8.86
C HIS A 232 19.69 -2.20 -8.54
N HIS A 233 19.68 -3.51 -8.27
CA HIS A 233 18.50 -4.34 -8.09
C HIS A 233 17.60 -4.47 -9.34
N PRO A 234 18.14 -4.88 -10.51
CA PRO A 234 17.34 -5.08 -11.73
C PRO A 234 16.25 -6.14 -11.55
N GLU A 235 16.43 -7.12 -10.66
CA GLU A 235 15.42 -8.13 -10.31
C GLU A 235 14.15 -7.53 -9.68
N LYS A 236 14.25 -6.30 -9.17
CA LYS A 236 13.13 -5.52 -8.64
C LYS A 236 12.64 -4.43 -9.59
N LEU A 237 13.13 -4.39 -10.82
CA LEU A 237 12.68 -3.46 -11.85
C LEU A 237 11.63 -4.12 -12.75
N ILE A 238 10.48 -3.47 -12.88
CA ILE A 238 9.42 -3.81 -13.83
C ILE A 238 9.30 -2.65 -14.81
N ILE A 239 9.49 -2.90 -16.11
CA ILE A 239 9.24 -1.90 -17.14
C ILE A 239 7.94 -2.27 -17.85
N VAL A 240 6.99 -1.34 -17.83
CA VAL A 240 5.73 -1.47 -18.57
C VAL A 240 5.87 -0.74 -19.89
N THR A 241 5.88 -1.50 -20.98
CA THR A 241 6.21 -1.04 -22.33
C THR A 241 5.13 -1.43 -23.33
N ALA A 242 5.09 -0.72 -24.47
CA ALA A 242 4.24 -1.11 -25.58
C ALA A 242 4.72 -2.41 -26.22
N LEU A 243 3.78 -3.22 -26.72
CA LEU A 243 4.07 -4.45 -27.47
C LEU A 243 4.90 -4.17 -28.73
N SER A 244 4.69 -3.02 -29.37
CA SER A 244 5.46 -2.54 -30.53
C SER A 244 6.96 -2.36 -30.22
N SER A 245 7.33 -2.20 -28.95
CA SER A 245 8.72 -1.99 -28.52
C SER A 245 9.46 -3.30 -28.23
N LYS A 246 8.83 -4.46 -28.41
CA LYS A 246 9.43 -5.79 -28.19
C LYS A 246 10.79 -5.99 -28.89
N PRO A 247 11.04 -5.50 -30.13
CA PRO A 247 12.36 -5.61 -30.75
C PRO A 247 13.50 -4.91 -29.99
N LYS A 248 13.20 -3.87 -29.20
CA LYS A 248 14.18 -3.14 -28.38
C LYS A 248 14.54 -3.87 -27.08
N ALA A 249 13.75 -4.87 -26.67
CA ALA A 249 13.92 -5.59 -25.42
C ALA A 249 15.27 -6.30 -25.27
N ARG A 250 15.93 -6.66 -26.38
CA ARG A 250 17.28 -7.26 -26.38
C ARG A 250 18.34 -6.41 -25.67
N LYS A 251 18.10 -5.10 -25.55
CA LYS A 251 19.00 -4.14 -24.88
C LYS A 251 18.75 -4.04 -23.36
N ILE A 252 17.70 -4.67 -22.84
CA ILE A 252 17.33 -4.62 -21.43
C ILE A 252 17.91 -5.85 -20.70
N PRO A 253 18.52 -5.69 -19.51
CA PRO A 253 19.05 -6.82 -18.77
C PRO A 253 17.98 -7.89 -18.48
N LYS A 254 18.33 -9.17 -18.59
CA LYS A 254 17.41 -10.31 -18.39
C LYS A 254 16.75 -10.33 -17.01
N ALA A 255 17.42 -9.79 -15.99
CA ALA A 255 16.88 -9.69 -14.63
C ALA A 255 15.70 -8.70 -14.53
N VAL A 256 15.57 -7.75 -15.45
CA VAL A 256 14.47 -6.79 -15.49
C VAL A 256 13.22 -7.46 -16.03
N ARG A 257 12.10 -7.33 -15.32
CA ARG A 257 10.81 -7.85 -15.78
C ARG A 257 10.17 -6.89 -16.78
N LEU A 258 9.99 -7.33 -18.02
CA LEU A 258 9.27 -6.58 -19.05
C LEU A 258 7.78 -6.98 -19.07
N VAL A 259 6.90 -6.00 -19.04
CA VAL A 259 5.45 -6.16 -19.17
C VAL A 259 5.00 -5.45 -20.44
N TYR A 260 4.53 -6.22 -21.42
CA TYR A 260 4.08 -5.69 -22.70
C TYR A 260 2.57 -5.44 -22.70
N LEU A 261 2.17 -4.25 -23.13
CA LEU A 261 0.77 -3.87 -23.28
C LEU A 261 0.51 -3.30 -24.68
N LYS A 262 -0.73 -3.45 -25.17
CA LYS A 262 -1.16 -2.74 -26.39
C LYS A 262 -1.41 -1.27 -26.03
N LYS A 263 -1.02 -0.35 -26.93
CA LYS A 263 -1.43 1.05 -26.87
C LYS A 263 -2.94 1.13 -27.15
N ASP A 264 -3.63 2.07 -26.52
CA ASP A 264 -5.02 2.39 -26.81
C ASP A 264 -5.15 3.21 -28.10
N LYS A 265 -6.38 3.61 -28.45
CA LYS A 265 -6.66 4.41 -29.66
C LYS A 265 -5.94 5.77 -29.67
N SER A 266 -5.53 6.28 -28.50
CA SER A 266 -4.75 7.52 -28.37
C SER A 266 -3.24 7.30 -28.45
N GLY A 267 -2.79 6.06 -28.69
CA GLY A 267 -1.37 5.71 -28.72
C GLY A 267 -0.72 5.62 -27.33
N LYS A 268 -1.50 5.63 -26.24
CA LYS A 268 -1.00 5.59 -24.86
C LYS A 268 -1.23 4.22 -24.21
N LEU A 269 -0.48 3.91 -23.15
CA LEU A 269 -0.73 2.69 -22.35
C LEU A 269 -1.79 2.98 -21.29
N SER A 270 -2.97 2.36 -21.37
CA SER A 270 -4.06 2.56 -20.40
C SER A 270 -3.62 2.31 -18.95
N VAL A 271 -3.93 3.24 -18.04
CA VAL A 271 -3.66 3.09 -16.59
C VAL A 271 -4.32 1.83 -16.03
N ARG A 272 -5.55 1.53 -16.44
CA ARG A 272 -6.25 0.31 -16.00
C ARG A 272 -5.55 -0.96 -16.47
N ALA A 273 -5.02 -0.97 -17.69
CA ALA A 273 -4.26 -2.12 -18.21
C ALA A 273 -2.93 -2.30 -17.47
N ILE A 274 -2.23 -1.20 -17.16
CA ILE A 274 -1.01 -1.19 -16.33
C ILE A 274 -1.31 -1.81 -14.96
N LEU A 275 -2.32 -1.30 -14.25
CA LEU A 275 -2.69 -1.80 -12.93
C LEU A 275 -3.08 -3.29 -12.93
N LYS A 276 -3.86 -3.75 -13.91
CA LYS A 276 -4.18 -5.18 -14.06
C LYS A 276 -2.93 -6.03 -14.26
N ALA A 277 -1.99 -5.58 -15.08
CA ALA A 277 -0.75 -6.32 -15.33
C ALA A 277 0.16 -6.36 -14.10
N LEU A 278 0.25 -5.25 -13.36
CA LEU A 278 1.01 -5.19 -12.10
C LEU A 278 0.40 -6.10 -11.03
N TYR A 279 -0.93 -6.15 -10.91
CA TYR A 279 -1.59 -7.07 -10.00
C TYR A 279 -1.27 -8.53 -10.31
N LYS A 280 -1.30 -8.92 -11.59
CA LYS A 280 -0.89 -10.26 -12.05
C LYS A 280 0.59 -10.56 -11.78
N CYS A 281 1.44 -9.53 -11.71
CA CYS A 281 2.84 -9.65 -11.32
C CYS A 281 3.04 -9.78 -9.80
N GLY A 282 1.97 -9.77 -9.00
CA GLY A 282 2.04 -9.85 -7.54
C GLY A 282 2.22 -8.49 -6.84
N ILE A 283 2.08 -7.37 -7.56
CA ILE A 283 2.16 -6.03 -6.97
C ILE A 283 0.78 -5.63 -6.44
N MET A 284 0.63 -5.57 -5.12
CA MET A 284 -0.65 -5.29 -4.46
C MET A 284 -0.86 -3.80 -4.20
N SER A 285 0.21 -3.01 -4.21
CA SER A 285 0.13 -1.56 -4.09
C SER A 285 1.23 -0.83 -4.85
N VAL A 286 0.92 0.36 -5.36
CA VAL A 286 1.83 1.23 -6.11
C VAL A 286 1.84 2.63 -5.51
N PHE A 287 3.04 3.12 -5.24
CA PHE A 287 3.32 4.48 -4.81
C PHE A 287 3.79 5.27 -6.03
N VAL A 288 2.86 5.95 -6.69
CA VAL A 288 3.09 6.77 -7.87
C VAL A 288 3.74 8.08 -7.43
N GLU A 289 4.97 8.28 -7.83
CA GLU A 289 5.71 9.53 -7.62
C GLU A 289 6.43 9.93 -8.91
N GLY A 290 6.74 11.21 -9.06
CA GLY A 290 7.55 11.69 -10.19
C GLY A 290 6.76 11.90 -11.49
N GLY A 291 6.93 13.09 -12.05
CA GLY A 291 6.36 13.53 -13.32
C GLY A 291 4.89 13.94 -13.24
N ALA A 292 4.63 15.24 -13.43
CA ALA A 292 3.28 15.82 -13.46
C ALA A 292 2.34 15.07 -14.44
N GLU A 293 2.85 14.71 -15.62
CA GLU A 293 2.13 13.91 -16.62
C GLU A 293 1.75 12.52 -16.11
N THR A 294 2.67 11.83 -15.43
CA THR A 294 2.38 10.47 -14.94
C THR A 294 1.32 10.52 -13.85
N ILE A 295 1.46 11.44 -12.90
CA ILE A 295 0.46 11.64 -11.84
C ILE A 295 -0.89 12.04 -12.44
N GLY A 296 -0.90 13.00 -13.36
CA GLY A 296 -2.10 13.47 -14.07
C GLY A 296 -2.86 12.33 -14.72
N ARG A 297 -2.18 11.44 -15.45
CA ARG A 297 -2.82 10.29 -16.10
C ARG A 297 -3.52 9.34 -15.11
N PHE A 298 -3.01 9.17 -13.89
CA PHE A 298 -3.69 8.38 -12.87
C PHE A 298 -4.90 9.10 -12.28
N VAL A 299 -4.84 10.43 -12.17
CA VAL A 299 -5.98 11.29 -11.77
C VAL A 299 -7.07 11.27 -12.84
N ASP A 300 -6.73 11.52 -14.12
CA ASP A 300 -7.65 11.49 -15.26
C ASP A 300 -8.37 10.13 -15.37
N ALA A 301 -7.62 9.03 -15.12
CA ALA A 301 -8.17 7.67 -15.14
C ALA A 301 -8.99 7.31 -13.90
N LYS A 302 -9.18 8.23 -12.93
CA LYS A 302 -9.84 7.99 -11.63
C LYS A 302 -9.32 6.75 -10.92
N ALA A 303 -8.00 6.55 -10.99
CA ALA A 303 -7.35 5.34 -10.51
C ALA A 303 -6.64 5.52 -9.15
N VAL A 304 -6.66 6.72 -8.59
CA VAL A 304 -6.03 7.07 -7.30
C VAL A 304 -6.94 6.65 -6.15
N ASP A 305 -6.39 5.98 -5.13
CA ASP A 305 -7.12 5.67 -3.90
C ASP A 305 -6.73 6.58 -2.74
N LYS A 306 -5.51 7.12 -2.76
CA LYS A 306 -4.98 7.95 -1.68
C LYS A 306 -3.97 8.95 -2.20
N VAL A 307 -3.98 10.14 -1.62
CA VAL A 307 -3.07 11.23 -1.95
C VAL A 307 -2.20 11.57 -0.75
N PHE A 308 -0.90 11.79 -0.99
CA PHE A 308 0.03 12.46 -0.08
C PHE A 308 0.61 13.69 -0.79
N LEU A 309 0.19 14.87 -0.36
CA LEU A 309 0.59 16.15 -0.93
C LEU A 309 1.54 16.88 0.05
N PHE A 310 2.82 16.93 -0.29
CA PHE A 310 3.81 17.70 0.44
C PHE A 310 3.91 19.11 -0.15
N ILE A 311 3.73 20.13 0.68
CA ILE A 311 3.70 21.54 0.30
C ILE A 311 4.83 22.26 1.04
N ALA A 312 5.78 22.82 0.29
CA ALA A 312 6.83 23.66 0.82
C ALA A 312 6.37 25.13 0.92
N PRO A 313 6.86 25.91 1.90
CA PRO A 313 6.54 27.34 2.03
C PRO A 313 7.37 28.17 1.05
N LYS A 314 7.21 27.90 -0.25
CA LYS A 314 7.91 28.54 -1.37
C LYS A 314 6.90 28.93 -2.43
N ILE A 315 7.11 30.04 -3.12
CA ILE A 315 6.33 30.43 -4.30
C ILE A 315 7.29 30.44 -5.48
N ILE A 316 6.99 29.68 -6.54
CA ILE A 316 7.88 29.52 -7.70
C ILE A 316 7.41 30.38 -8.90
N GLY A 317 6.10 30.45 -9.12
CA GLY A 317 5.51 31.15 -10.26
C GLY A 317 5.87 30.50 -11.61
N GLY A 318 5.73 31.28 -12.69
CA GLY A 318 6.16 30.89 -14.03
C GLY A 318 5.10 30.12 -14.84
N LYS A 319 4.82 30.63 -16.05
CA LYS A 319 3.92 29.99 -17.02
C LYS A 319 4.46 28.64 -17.52
N THR A 320 5.77 28.53 -17.69
CA THR A 320 6.47 27.33 -18.16
C THR A 320 6.90 26.39 -17.03
N ALA A 321 6.80 26.82 -15.77
CA ALA A 321 7.07 26.00 -14.60
C ALA A 321 6.00 24.90 -14.48
N LEU A 322 6.44 23.66 -14.29
CA LEU A 322 5.55 22.50 -14.27
C LEU A 322 4.68 22.50 -13.01
N THR A 323 3.37 22.35 -13.20
CA THR A 323 2.41 22.13 -12.11
C THR A 323 2.52 20.71 -11.55
N SER A 324 1.85 20.46 -10.44
CA SER A 324 1.87 19.14 -9.78
C SER A 324 1.11 18.05 -10.50
N ILE A 325 -0.01 18.40 -11.13
CA ILE A 325 -0.89 17.50 -11.86
C ILE A 325 -0.93 18.01 -13.30
N GLY A 326 -0.43 17.19 -14.23
CA GLY A 326 -0.44 17.46 -15.67
C GLY A 326 -1.47 16.61 -16.40
N ALA A 327 -1.12 16.14 -17.60
CA ALA A 327 -1.99 15.37 -18.49
C ALA A 327 -3.20 16.16 -19.01
N GLU A 328 -4.36 15.51 -19.19
CA GLU A 328 -5.51 16.11 -19.87
C GLU A 328 -6.27 17.08 -18.97
N GLY A 329 -6.44 16.71 -17.69
CA GLY A 329 -7.15 17.53 -16.72
C GLY A 329 -8.67 17.52 -16.93
N ILE A 330 -9.36 18.48 -16.31
CA ILE A 330 -10.82 18.61 -16.35
C ILE A 330 -11.24 19.94 -16.96
N ALA A 331 -12.31 19.93 -17.76
CA ALA A 331 -12.92 21.14 -18.30
C ALA A 331 -13.86 21.85 -17.30
N PHE A 332 -14.50 21.09 -16.40
CA PHE A 332 -15.56 21.58 -15.51
C PHE A 332 -15.24 21.27 -14.04
N LEU A 333 -15.39 22.27 -13.16
CA LEU A 333 -15.04 22.18 -11.74
C LEU A 333 -15.77 21.04 -10.99
N ASN A 334 -17.00 20.72 -11.37
CA ASN A 334 -17.76 19.62 -10.77
C ASN A 334 -17.16 18.22 -11.05
N LYS A 335 -16.18 18.10 -11.95
CA LYS A 335 -15.42 16.87 -12.18
C LYS A 335 -14.12 16.81 -11.36
N ALA A 336 -13.84 17.83 -10.54
CA ALA A 336 -12.62 17.88 -9.74
C ALA A 336 -12.55 16.69 -8.78
N LEU A 337 -11.34 16.17 -8.62
CA LEU A 337 -11.06 15.16 -7.62
C LEU A 337 -11.09 15.83 -6.24
N VAL A 338 -12.11 15.52 -5.45
CA VAL A 338 -12.28 16.02 -4.08
C VAL A 338 -11.75 14.98 -3.10
N LEU A 339 -10.98 15.42 -2.10
CA LEU A 339 -10.48 14.54 -1.05
C LEU A 339 -11.42 14.54 0.16
N ASN A 340 -11.64 13.36 0.74
CA ASN A 340 -12.28 13.11 2.03
C ASN A 340 -11.26 12.57 3.04
N ASP A 341 -11.68 12.50 4.32
CA ASP A 341 -10.87 12.01 5.44
C ASP A 341 -9.48 12.66 5.50
N ILE A 342 -9.47 13.99 5.37
CA ILE A 342 -8.26 14.79 5.26
C ILE A 342 -7.51 14.80 6.60
N GLU A 343 -6.21 14.49 6.54
CA GLU A 343 -5.27 14.64 7.64
C GLU A 343 -4.19 15.67 7.22
N ILE A 344 -3.85 16.57 8.14
CA ILE A 344 -2.83 17.60 7.95
C ILE A 344 -1.73 17.40 8.99
N GLU A 345 -0.48 17.25 8.54
CA GLU A 345 0.70 17.07 9.36
C GLU A 345 1.71 18.19 9.03
N ARG A 346 2.17 18.94 10.04
CA ARG A 346 3.27 19.90 9.86
C ARG A 346 4.61 19.15 9.99
N ILE A 347 5.46 19.25 8.96
CA ILE A 347 6.78 18.62 8.92
C ILE A 347 7.83 19.72 8.84
N LYS A 348 8.23 20.22 10.01
CA LYS A 348 9.05 21.44 10.13
C LYS A 348 8.33 22.63 9.47
N ASP A 349 8.86 23.09 8.34
CA ASP A 349 8.33 24.25 7.61
C ASP A 349 7.38 23.83 6.47
N ASP A 350 7.36 22.54 6.11
CA ASP A 350 6.46 21.99 5.09
C ASP A 350 5.16 21.51 5.73
N ILE A 351 4.12 21.37 4.90
CA ILE A 351 2.84 20.76 5.25
C ILE A 351 2.68 19.46 4.45
N LEU A 352 2.21 18.40 5.09
CA LEU A 352 1.73 17.19 4.44
C LEU A 352 0.20 17.12 4.59
N ILE A 353 -0.50 17.16 3.46
CA ILE A 353 -1.93 16.87 3.38
C ILE A 353 -2.09 15.45 2.86
N SER A 354 -2.92 14.64 3.51
CA SER A 354 -3.29 13.31 3.00
C SER A 354 -4.79 13.07 3.07
N GLY A 355 -5.32 12.28 2.15
CA GLY A 355 -6.74 12.01 2.06
C GLY A 355 -7.07 11.03 0.94
N TYR A 356 -8.36 10.75 0.79
CA TYR A 356 -8.90 9.76 -0.14
C TYR A 356 -9.82 10.43 -1.16
N PRO A 357 -9.71 10.15 -2.46
CA PRO A 357 -10.68 10.65 -3.44
C PRO A 357 -12.11 10.23 -3.08
N LYS A 358 -13.06 11.15 -3.25
CA LYS A 358 -14.50 10.94 -3.03
C LYS A 358 -15.14 10.03 -4.06
#